data_AF-A0A963IJD9-F1
#
_entry.id   AF-A0A963IJD9-F1
#
_cell.length_a   1.000
_cell.length_b   1.000
_cell.length_c   1.000
_cell.angle_alpha   90.00
_cell.angle_beta   90.00
_cell.angle_gamma   90.00
#
_symmetry.space_group_name_H-M   'P 1'
#
loop_
_entity.id
_entity.type
_entity.pdbx_description
1 polymer ?
#
loop_
_entity_poly.entity_id
_entity_poly.type
_entity_poly.pdbx_seq_one_letter_code
_entity_poly.pdbx_strand_id
1 'polypeptide(L)'
;MRGEHFELETAAAADGLRRVAIDPVSRVEGHGKVTLLLDENDQVQQVRLHIVEFRGFEAFIRGRPYWEVPVMVQRLCGICPVSHHLAAAKALDHVVGASQLTASAGKLRRLMH
;
A
#
# COMPACT_ATOMS: atom_id res chain seq x y z
N MET A 1 10.86 21.93 -25.26
CA MET A 1 11.52 20.99 -24.32
C MET A 1 11.03 19.60 -24.69
N ARG A 2 11.86 18.81 -25.37
CA ARG A 2 11.50 17.46 -25.83
C ARG A 2 11.39 16.55 -24.61
N GLY A 3 10.29 15.81 -24.52
CA GLY A 3 9.92 14.98 -23.39
C GLY A 3 11.00 13.96 -23.07
N GLU A 4 11.47 13.99 -21.83
CA GLU A 4 12.18 12.86 -21.25
C GLU A 4 11.14 11.77 -21.00
N HIS A 5 11.25 10.66 -21.72
CA HIS A 5 10.49 9.45 -21.43
C HIS A 5 10.78 9.07 -19.99
N PHE A 6 9.79 9.20 -19.10
CA PHE A 6 9.88 8.58 -17.79
C PHE A 6 9.99 7.07 -18.00
N GLU A 7 10.95 6.41 -17.34
CA GLU A 7 11.24 4.96 -17.43
C GLU A 7 10.00 4.06 -17.22
N LEU A 8 8.94 4.62 -16.64
CA LEU A 8 7.67 3.95 -16.39
C LEU A 8 6.74 3.92 -17.61
N GLU A 9 7.11 4.51 -18.76
CA GLU A 9 6.30 4.51 -19.99
C GLU A 9 6.47 3.19 -20.75
N THR A 10 5.40 2.41 -20.78
CA THR A 10 5.30 1.11 -21.45
C THR A 10 4.52 1.16 -22.76
N ALA A 11 3.93 2.31 -23.11
CA ALA A 11 3.27 2.48 -24.40
C ALA A 11 4.31 2.42 -25.54
N ALA A 12 4.13 1.51 -26.49
CA ALA A 12 5.09 1.28 -27.57
C ALA A 12 5.28 2.48 -28.52
N ALA A 13 4.26 3.31 -28.67
CA ALA A 13 4.30 4.58 -29.38
C ALA A 13 3.54 5.63 -28.55
N ALA A 14 4.19 6.74 -28.19
CA ALA A 14 3.59 7.78 -27.36
C ALA A 14 2.83 8.85 -28.17
N ASP A 15 3.12 8.96 -29.46
CA ASP A 15 2.53 9.97 -30.34
C ASP A 15 1.06 9.64 -30.64
N GLY A 16 0.18 10.64 -30.53
CA GLY A 16 -1.24 10.52 -30.84
C GLY A 16 -2.11 9.88 -29.74
N LEU A 17 -1.54 9.49 -28.60
CA LEU A 17 -2.32 8.89 -27.51
C LEU A 17 -3.13 9.92 -26.71
N ARG A 18 -4.40 9.59 -26.46
CA ARG A 18 -5.30 10.37 -25.60
C ARG A 18 -5.20 9.90 -24.16
N ARG A 19 -5.00 10.84 -23.23
CA ARG A 19 -4.93 10.55 -21.79
C ARG A 19 -6.30 10.71 -21.11
N VAL A 20 -6.74 9.68 -20.40
CA VAL A 20 -7.92 9.71 -19.51
C VAL A 20 -7.47 9.48 -18.07
N ALA A 21 -8.01 10.23 -17.12
CA ALA A 21 -7.71 10.10 -15.70
C ALA A 21 -9.00 9.82 -14.90
N ILE A 22 -8.94 8.80 -14.05
CA ILE A 22 -9.96 8.47 -13.04
C ILE A 22 -9.40 8.88 -11.69
N ASP A 23 -9.89 9.99 -11.15
CA ASP A 23 -9.41 10.60 -9.91
C ASP A 23 -10.58 11.30 -9.18
N PRO A 24 -11.04 10.80 -8.01
CA PRO A 24 -10.56 9.60 -7.32
C PRO A 24 -11.14 8.29 -7.88
N VAL A 25 -10.44 7.18 -7.68
CA VAL A 25 -11.03 5.84 -7.82
C VAL A 25 -12.01 5.61 -6.66
N SER A 26 -13.25 5.25 -6.96
CA SER A 26 -14.29 5.03 -5.96
C SER A 26 -14.42 3.56 -5.52
N ARG A 27 -15.09 3.33 -4.38
CA ARG A 27 -15.30 1.99 -3.76
C ARG A 27 -14.01 1.22 -3.45
N VAL A 28 -12.97 1.93 -3.08
CA VAL A 28 -11.69 1.39 -2.59
C VAL A 28 -11.32 2.05 -1.27
N GLU A 29 -10.38 1.46 -0.53
CA GLU A 29 -9.78 2.13 0.64
C GLU A 29 -8.62 3.03 0.21
N GLY A 30 -8.49 4.19 0.87
CA GLY A 30 -7.46 5.19 0.56
C GLY A 30 -7.74 6.00 -0.71
N HIS A 31 -6.74 6.78 -1.13
CA HIS A 31 -6.80 7.56 -2.37
C HIS A 31 -5.92 6.94 -3.45
N GLY A 32 -6.57 6.56 -4.55
CA GLY A 32 -5.91 6.09 -5.76
C GLY A 32 -6.36 6.91 -6.96
N LYS A 33 -5.44 7.08 -7.91
CA LYS A 33 -5.72 7.62 -9.24
C LYS A 33 -5.32 6.60 -10.29
N VAL A 34 -6.13 6.43 -11.33
CA VAL A 34 -5.79 5.60 -12.49
C VAL A 34 -5.69 6.48 -13.73
N THR A 35 -4.64 6.31 -14.51
CA THR A 35 -4.49 7.01 -15.80
C THR A 35 -4.38 5.99 -16.93
N LEU A 36 -5.14 6.23 -17.99
CA LEU A 36 -5.20 5.44 -19.21
C LEU A 36 -4.58 6.25 -20.35
N LEU A 37 -3.80 5.60 -21.21
CA LEU A 37 -3.44 6.09 -22.53
C LEU A 37 -4.18 5.26 -23.57
N LEU A 38 -4.99 5.93 -24.38
CA LEU A 38 -5.85 5.33 -25.41
C LEU A 38 -5.38 5.75 -26.78
N ASP A 39 -5.42 4.84 -27.76
CA ASP A 39 -5.22 5.19 -29.17
C ASP A 39 -6.51 5.75 -29.80
N GLU A 40 -6.45 6.04 -31.11
CA GLU A 40 -7.58 6.58 -31.88
C GLU A 40 -8.77 5.61 -31.98
N ASN A 41 -8.56 4.31 -31.73
CA ASN A 41 -9.59 3.26 -31.73
C ASN A 41 -10.07 2.93 -30.30
N ASP A 42 -9.80 3.82 -29.34
CA ASP A 42 -10.07 3.65 -27.91
C ASP A 42 -9.46 2.36 -27.30
N GLN A 43 -8.39 1.82 -27.89
CA GLN A 43 -7.66 0.70 -27.30
C GLN A 43 -6.66 1.21 -26.26
N VAL A 44 -6.64 0.55 -25.10
CA VAL A 44 -5.74 0.89 -24.00
C VAL A 44 -4.31 0.46 -24.32
N GLN A 45 -3.44 1.43 -24.51
CA GLN A 45 -2.01 1.23 -24.75
C GLN A 45 -1.20 1.19 -23.43
N GLN A 46 -1.72 1.85 -22.39
CA GLN A 46 -1.09 1.83 -21.06
C GLN A 46 -2.11 2.14 -19.95
N VAL A 47 -1.95 1.48 -18.80
CA VAL A 47 -2.64 1.81 -17.55
C VAL A 47 -1.61 2.07 -16.47
N ARG A 48 -1.83 3.09 -15.65
CA ARG A 48 -1.06 3.31 -14.42
C ARG A 48 -1.97 3.52 -13.24
N LEU A 49 -1.69 2.80 -12.16
CA LEU A 49 -2.21 3.07 -10.82
C LEU A 49 -1.22 3.98 -10.09
N HIS A 50 -1.73 5.09 -9.55
CA HIS A 50 -0.97 6.06 -8.79
C HIS A 50 -1.42 5.97 -7.33
N ILE A 51 -0.49 5.67 -6.44
CA ILE A 51 -0.66 5.88 -5.01
C ILE A 51 -0.25 7.33 -4.73
N VAL A 52 -1.24 8.18 -4.51
CA VAL A 52 -1.04 9.64 -4.48
C VAL A 52 -0.76 10.18 -3.07
N GLU A 53 -1.01 9.38 -2.04
CA GLU A 53 -0.81 9.75 -0.65
C GLU A 53 0.47 9.17 -0.05
N PHE A 54 1.05 9.92 0.88
CA PHE A 54 2.22 9.51 1.65
C PHE A 54 2.07 9.91 3.11
N ARG A 55 2.40 9.01 4.03
CA ARG A 55 2.39 9.28 5.49
C ARG A 55 3.76 9.18 6.15
N GLY A 56 4.74 8.49 5.55
CA GLY A 56 6.10 8.37 6.10
C GLY A 56 6.21 7.67 7.46
N PHE A 57 5.27 6.77 7.79
CA PHE A 57 5.16 6.17 9.11
C PHE A 57 6.45 5.47 9.59
N GLU A 58 7.17 4.82 8.68
CA GLU A 58 8.44 4.13 8.96
C GLU A 58 9.53 5.07 9.52
N ALA A 59 9.53 6.34 9.11
CA ALA A 59 10.42 7.35 9.68
C ALA A 59 9.90 7.84 11.04
N PHE A 60 8.59 8.09 11.15
CA PHE A 60 7.96 8.63 12.37
C PHE A 60 8.00 7.69 13.59
N ILE A 61 8.13 6.38 13.39
CA ILE A 61 8.20 5.43 14.51
C ILE A 61 9.60 5.23 15.08
N ARG A 62 10.64 5.77 14.44
CA ARG A 62 12.01 5.64 14.94
C ARG A 62 12.13 6.32 16.31
N GLY A 63 12.77 5.64 17.25
CA GLY A 63 12.94 6.12 18.63
C GLY A 63 11.75 5.85 19.55
N ARG A 64 10.66 5.27 19.05
CA ARG A 64 9.53 4.88 19.90
C ARG A 64 9.79 3.56 20.63
N PRO A 65 9.23 3.39 21.84
CA PRO A 65 9.27 2.11 22.52
C PRO A 65 8.61 1.01 21.69
N TYR A 66 9.27 -0.14 21.55
CA TYR A 66 8.86 -1.17 20.61
C TYR A 66 7.45 -1.72 20.88
N TRP A 67 7.01 -1.75 22.15
CA TRP A 67 5.68 -2.25 22.54
C TRP A 67 4.52 -1.34 22.11
N GLU A 68 4.77 -0.08 21.76
CA GLU A 68 3.74 0.81 21.19
C GLU A 68 3.41 0.46 19.74
N VAL A 69 4.38 -0.12 19.02
CA VAL A 69 4.32 -0.34 17.57
C VAL A 69 3.06 -1.11 17.14
N PRO A 70 2.65 -2.24 17.78
CA PRO A 70 1.49 -3.00 17.34
C PRO A 70 0.18 -2.25 17.44
N VAL A 71 0.08 -1.25 18.32
CA VAL A 71 -1.07 -0.36 18.39
C VAL A 71 -0.93 0.71 17.31
N MET A 72 0.21 1.39 17.22
CA MET A 72 0.38 2.49 16.27
C MET A 72 0.19 2.07 14.80
N VAL A 73 0.76 0.93 14.36
CA VAL A 73 0.68 0.51 12.94
C VAL A 73 -0.73 0.20 12.46
N GLN A 74 -1.67 -0.07 13.37
CA GLN A 74 -3.08 -0.32 13.01
C GLN A 74 -3.70 0.89 12.32
N ARG A 75 -3.16 2.10 12.55
CA ARG A 75 -3.71 3.35 12.02
C ARG A 75 -3.26 3.62 10.58
N LEU A 76 -2.47 2.72 9.99
CA LEU A 76 -2.14 2.76 8.57
C LEU A 76 -3.37 2.46 7.71
N CYS A 77 -4.25 1.57 8.13
CA CYS A 77 -5.31 1.07 7.25
C CYS A 77 -6.60 0.95 8.03
N GLY A 78 -7.66 1.58 7.52
CA GLY A 78 -8.96 1.58 8.21
C GLY A 78 -9.64 0.21 8.22
N ILE A 79 -9.37 -0.61 7.20
CA ILE A 79 -10.03 -1.92 7.01
C ILE A 79 -9.16 -3.11 7.38
N CYS A 80 -7.84 -2.93 7.46
CA CYS A 80 -6.88 -3.98 7.78
C CYS A 80 -6.09 -3.77 9.10
N PRO A 81 -6.70 -3.17 10.17
CA PRO A 81 -5.97 -2.87 11.40
C PRO A 81 -5.51 -4.14 12.12
N VAL A 82 -6.31 -5.22 12.10
CA VAL A 82 -5.97 -6.51 12.71
C VAL A 82 -4.72 -7.12 12.07
N SER A 83 -4.64 -7.09 10.73
CA SER A 83 -3.49 -7.62 9.99
C SER A 83 -2.21 -6.88 10.36
N HIS A 84 -2.26 -5.53 10.42
CA HIS A 84 -1.12 -4.73 10.88
C HIS A 84 -0.75 -5.02 12.34
N HIS A 85 -1.75 -5.15 13.22
CA HIS A 85 -1.51 -5.50 14.62
C HIS A 85 -0.77 -6.83 14.77
N LEU A 86 -1.27 -7.88 14.10
CA LEU A 86 -0.71 -9.21 14.17
C LEU A 86 0.67 -9.30 13.51
N ALA A 87 0.90 -8.57 12.42
CA ALA A 87 2.21 -8.49 11.79
C ALA A 87 3.25 -7.86 12.72
N ALA A 88 2.93 -6.71 13.33
CA ALA A 88 3.81 -6.08 14.31
C ALA A 88 4.00 -6.93 15.58
N ALA A 89 2.94 -7.56 16.10
CA ALA A 89 3.05 -8.48 17.23
C ALA A 89 3.99 -9.66 16.92
N LYS A 90 3.87 -10.28 15.74
CA LYS A 90 4.77 -11.35 15.29
C LYS A 90 6.22 -10.86 15.15
N ALA A 91 6.44 -9.67 14.61
CA ALA A 91 7.77 -9.08 14.52
C ALA A 91 8.39 -8.90 15.92
N LEU A 92 7.61 -8.44 16.89
CA LEU A 92 8.08 -8.27 18.26
C LEU A 92 8.27 -9.57 19.02
N ASP A 93 7.49 -10.61 18.73
CA ASP A 93 7.74 -11.96 19.29
C ASP A 93 9.18 -12.41 19.00
N HIS A 94 9.66 -12.16 17.78
CA HIS A 94 11.06 -12.44 17.42
C HIS A 94 12.05 -11.57 18.19
N VAL A 95 11.77 -10.27 18.34
CA VAL A 95 12.64 -9.32 19.06
C VAL A 95 12.82 -9.69 20.53
N VAL A 96 11.75 -10.14 21.19
CA VAL A 96 11.77 -10.51 22.62
C VAL A 96 12.11 -11.98 22.86
N GLY A 97 12.38 -12.76 21.81
CA GLY A 97 12.70 -14.20 21.91
C GLY A 97 11.51 -15.12 22.19
N ALA A 98 10.28 -14.64 22.02
CA ALA A 98 9.04 -15.40 22.21
C ALA A 98 8.63 -16.18 20.95
N SER A 99 9.54 -16.96 20.37
CA SER A 99 9.31 -17.68 19.11
C SER A 99 8.21 -18.75 19.18
N GLN A 100 7.88 -19.23 20.38
CA GLN A 100 6.81 -20.19 20.63
C GLN A 100 5.72 -19.57 21.48
N LEU A 101 4.55 -19.35 20.89
CA LEU A 101 3.37 -18.86 21.59
C LEU A 101 2.72 -19.97 22.42
N THR A 102 2.09 -19.60 23.53
CA THR A 102 1.18 -20.51 24.24
C THR A 102 0.02 -20.90 23.33
N ALA A 103 -0.57 -22.08 23.56
CA ALA A 103 -1.70 -22.56 22.77
C ALA A 103 -2.87 -21.56 22.75
N SER A 104 -3.14 -20.90 23.89
CA SER A 104 -4.19 -19.88 24.02
C SER A 104 -3.87 -18.63 23.20
N ALA A 105 -2.63 -18.11 23.28
CA ALA A 105 -2.23 -16.93 22.51
C ALA A 105 -2.30 -17.19 21.00
N GLY A 106 -1.84 -18.36 20.54
CA GLY A 106 -1.93 -18.76 19.14
C GLY A 106 -3.38 -18.86 18.64
N LYS A 107 -4.28 -19.46 19.43
CA LYS A 107 -5.71 -19.57 19.09
C LYS A 107 -6.40 -18.21 19.05
N LEU A 108 -6.14 -17.33 20.01
CA LEU A 108 -6.71 -15.98 20.03
C LEU A 108 -6.28 -15.15 18.82
N ARG A 109 -5.00 -15.19 18.45
CA ARG A 109 -4.51 -14.49 17.25
C ARG A 109 -5.14 -15.02 15.96
N ARG A 110 -5.43 -16.32 15.88
CA ARG A 110 -6.13 -16.95 14.75
C ARG A 110 -7.63 -16.65 14.72
N LEU A 111 -8.27 -16.51 15.88
CA LEU A 111 -9.67 -16.12 15.97
C LEU A 111 -9.87 -14.66 15.56
N MET A 112 -8.91 -13.80 15.89
CA MET A 112 -8.97 -12.38 15.54
C MET A 112 -8.76 -12.13 14.03
N HIS A 113 -8.03 -13.01 13.34
CA HIS A 113 -7.71 -12.89 11.91
C HIS A 113 -8.74 -13.59 11.03
#